data_AF-A0A3E0QKB9-F1
#
_entry.id   AF-A0A3E0QKB9-F1
#
_cell.length_a   1.000
_cell.length_b   1.000
_cell.length_c   1.000
_cell.angle_alpha   90.00
_cell.angle_beta   90.00
_cell.angle_gamma   90.00
#
_symmetry.space_group_name_H-M   'P 1'
#
loop_
_entity.id
_entity.type
_entity.pdbx_description
1 polymer ?
#
loop_
_entity_poly.entity_id
_entity_poly.type
_entity_poly.pdbx_seq_one_letter_code
_entity_poly.pdbx_strand_id
1 'polypeptide(L)'
;MKIIISEAEALHIKAICDIQVESFSRLYNEVPVRNHGKLHPSGPQFNERSREINKFMADEYVKVRQNPDYLFSANPALIANFRSILDIFADEAEFDTEVVTSIMLKIDLVLFVSEHIN
;
A
#
# COMPACT_ATOMS: atom_id res chain seq x y z
N MET A 1 -16.70 -13.29 -2.81
CA MET A 1 -16.83 -12.46 -4.02
C MET A 1 -15.54 -12.59 -4.82
N LYS A 2 -15.59 -12.92 -6.12
CA LYS A 2 -14.40 -12.95 -6.97
C LYS A 2 -14.30 -11.63 -7.72
N ILE A 3 -13.29 -10.83 -7.40
CA ILE A 3 -12.95 -9.64 -8.20
C ILE A 3 -12.14 -10.12 -9.40
N ILE A 4 -12.46 -9.62 -10.57
CA ILE A 4 -11.72 -9.88 -11.81
C ILE A 4 -10.96 -8.61 -12.15
N ILE A 5 -9.66 -8.72 -12.33
CA ILE A 5 -8.81 -7.64 -12.84
C ILE A 5 -8.38 -7.92 -14.27
N SER A 6 -8.24 -6.86 -15.05
CA SER A 6 -7.63 -6.87 -16.36
C SER A 6 -6.10 -6.83 -16.27
N GLU A 7 -5.41 -7.12 -17.37
CA GLU A 7 -3.95 -7.02 -17.44
C GLU A 7 -3.44 -5.59 -17.20
N ALA A 8 -4.13 -4.58 -17.72
CA ALA A 8 -3.78 -3.17 -17.51
C ALA A 8 -3.86 -2.79 -16.03
N GLU A 9 -4.90 -3.26 -15.33
CA GLU A 9 -5.06 -3.05 -13.89
C GLU A 9 -3.97 -3.76 -13.10
N ALA A 10 -3.66 -5.00 -13.47
CA ALA A 10 -2.59 -5.76 -12.84
C ALA A 10 -1.22 -5.06 -13.00
N LEU A 11 -0.97 -4.41 -14.13
CA LEU A 11 0.25 -3.62 -14.36
C LEU A 11 0.31 -2.39 -13.46
N HIS A 12 -0.79 -1.63 -13.36
CA HIS A 12 -0.86 -0.45 -12.50
C HIS A 12 -0.71 -0.82 -11.02
N ILE A 13 -1.36 -1.91 -10.59
CA ILE A 13 -1.22 -2.42 -9.23
C ILE A 13 0.23 -2.76 -8.93
N LYS A 14 0.92 -3.44 -9.85
CA LYS A 14 2.35 -3.76 -9.70
C LYS A 14 3.23 -2.52 -9.61
N ALA A 15 2.98 -1.52 -10.46
CA ALA A 15 3.75 -0.27 -10.45
C ALA A 15 3.64 0.46 -9.10
N ILE A 16 2.44 0.57 -8.56
CA ILE A 16 2.21 1.15 -7.22
C ILE A 16 2.92 0.31 -6.15
N CYS A 17 2.84 -1.01 -6.24
CA CYS A 17 3.53 -1.89 -5.30
C CYS A 17 5.06 -1.72 -5.38
N ASP A 18 5.64 -1.54 -6.56
CA ASP A 18 7.09 -1.29 -6.70
C ASP A 18 7.50 -0.03 -5.94
N ILE A 19 6.74 1.06 -6.09
CA ILE A 19 7.01 2.33 -5.38
C ILE A 19 6.83 2.18 -3.86
N GLN A 20 5.79 1.48 -3.42
CA GLN A 20 5.53 1.27 -1.99
C GLN A 20 6.56 0.34 -1.35
N VAL A 21 6.95 -0.75 -2.01
CA VAL A 21 8.00 -1.65 -1.52
C VAL A 21 9.31 -0.87 -1.35
N GLU A 22 9.69 -0.06 -2.34
CA GLU A 22 10.89 0.78 -2.23
C GLU A 22 10.78 1.78 -1.06
N SER A 23 9.64 2.46 -0.94
CA SER A 23 9.39 3.45 0.12
C SER A 23 9.48 2.83 1.51
N PHE A 24 8.76 1.74 1.78
CA PHE A 24 8.82 1.04 3.06
C PHE A 24 10.20 0.43 3.31
N SER A 25 10.86 -0.09 2.27
CA SER A 25 12.23 -0.60 2.35
C SER A 25 13.22 0.47 2.81
N ARG A 26 13.10 1.70 2.31
CA ARG A 26 13.91 2.81 2.82
C ARG A 26 13.60 3.07 4.29
N LEU A 27 12.32 3.18 4.67
CA LEU A 27 11.91 3.49 6.04
C LEU A 27 12.32 2.44 7.09
N TYR A 28 12.40 1.15 6.74
CA TYR A 28 12.85 0.11 7.69
C TYR A 28 14.35 -0.19 7.62
N ASN A 29 15.03 0.04 6.47
CA ASN A 29 16.48 -0.11 6.33
C ASN A 29 17.25 1.15 6.76
N GLU A 30 16.60 2.32 6.85
CA GLU A 30 17.20 3.52 7.42
C GLU A 30 17.64 3.24 8.86
N VAL A 31 18.96 3.10 9.01
CA VAL A 31 19.64 3.18 10.30
C VAL A 31 19.33 4.57 10.84
N PRO A 32 18.87 4.72 12.09
CA PRO A 32 18.47 6.02 12.63
C PRO A 32 19.59 7.03 12.37
N VAL A 33 19.31 8.02 11.54
CA VAL A 33 20.20 9.15 11.35
C VAL A 33 20.34 9.78 12.73
N ARG A 34 21.47 9.56 13.40
CA ARG A 34 21.89 10.34 14.56
C ARG A 34 22.10 11.76 14.06
N ASN A 35 21.03 12.55 13.93
CA ASN A 35 21.17 13.97 13.68
C ASN A 35 20.56 14.78 14.82
N HIS A 36 21.46 15.61 15.35
CA HIS A 36 21.22 16.68 16.27
C HIS A 36 19.90 17.41 16.03
N GLY A 37 19.15 17.60 17.11
CA GLY A 37 18.21 18.71 17.21
C GLY A 37 16.79 18.38 16.77
N LYS A 38 16.01 17.93 17.75
CA LYS A 38 14.55 18.15 17.87
C LYS A 38 13.69 17.48 16.79
N LEU A 39 13.31 16.23 17.08
CA LEU A 39 11.91 15.80 17.21
C LEU A 39 11.92 14.42 17.89
N HIS A 40 11.39 14.34 19.11
CA HIS A 40 11.11 13.08 19.81
C HIS A 40 9.60 12.81 19.65
N PRO A 41 9.22 11.62 19.16
CA PRO A 41 8.85 10.51 20.05
C PRO A 41 9.50 9.21 19.52
N SER A 42 10.02 8.22 20.24
CA SER A 42 10.01 7.77 21.63
C SER A 42 11.26 6.85 21.74
N GLY A 43 11.56 6.20 22.88
CA GLY A 43 12.78 5.40 23.07
C GLY A 43 13.03 4.26 22.04
N PRO A 44 14.13 3.49 22.18
CA PRO A 44 14.56 2.45 21.24
C PRO A 44 13.46 1.49 20.74
N GLN A 45 12.48 1.20 21.60
CA GLN A 45 11.32 0.33 21.31
C GLN A 45 10.32 0.92 20.31
N PHE A 46 10.20 2.25 20.22
CA PHE A 46 9.33 2.90 19.24
C PHE A 46 9.91 2.80 17.84
N ASN A 47 11.24 2.94 17.73
CA ASN A 47 11.96 2.73 16.47
C ASN A 47 11.90 1.26 16.01
N GLU A 48 11.90 0.30 16.95
CA GLU A 48 11.77 -1.12 16.64
C GLU A 48 10.38 -1.47 16.13
N ARG A 49 9.32 -1.03 16.84
CA ARG A 49 7.93 -1.25 16.41
C ARG A 49 7.62 -0.60 15.06
N SER A 50 8.09 0.61 14.81
CA SER A 50 7.95 1.27 13.50
C SER A 50 8.66 0.48 12.40
N ARG A 51 9.85 -0.07 12.69
CA ARG A 51 10.59 -0.91 11.73
C ARG A 51 9.84 -2.20 11.41
N GLU A 52 9.25 -2.86 12.41
CA GLU A 52 8.43 -4.05 12.22
C GLU A 52 7.20 -3.76 11.35
N ILE A 53 6.50 -2.66 11.60
CA ILE A 53 5.34 -2.23 10.79
C ILE A 53 5.76 -1.97 9.35
N ASN A 54 6.84 -1.21 9.13
CA ASN A 54 7.32 -0.90 7.79
C ASN A 54 7.76 -2.16 7.03
N LYS A 55 8.42 -3.10 7.71
CA LYS A 55 8.76 -4.41 7.13
C LYS A 55 7.52 -5.20 6.76
N PHE A 56 6.55 -5.29 7.67
CA PHE A 56 5.28 -5.96 7.41
C PHE A 56 4.57 -5.38 6.19
N MET A 57 4.48 -4.04 6.09
CA MET A 57 3.88 -3.38 4.94
C MET A 57 4.63 -3.70 3.65
N ALA A 58 5.97 -3.66 3.65
CA ALA A 58 6.77 -4.04 2.49
C ALA A 58 6.49 -5.49 2.05
N ASP A 59 6.45 -6.43 2.99
CA ASP A 59 6.17 -7.85 2.72
C ASP A 59 4.76 -8.05 2.13
N GLU A 60 3.75 -7.33 2.63
CA GLU A 60 2.38 -7.35 2.09
C GLU A 60 2.32 -6.81 0.66
N TYR A 61 2.99 -5.68 0.39
CA TYR A 61 3.06 -5.12 -0.97
C TYR A 61 3.83 -6.03 -1.95
N VAL A 62 4.85 -6.78 -1.48
CA VAL A 62 5.51 -7.81 -2.29
C VAL A 62 4.54 -8.92 -2.69
N LYS A 63 3.65 -9.36 -1.79
CA LYS A 63 2.63 -10.37 -2.10
C LYS A 63 1.65 -9.85 -3.15
N VAL A 64 1.16 -8.62 -2.99
CA VAL A 64 0.26 -7.98 -3.98
C VAL A 64 0.97 -7.85 -5.34
N ARG A 65 2.24 -7.45 -5.35
CA ARG A 65 3.03 -7.35 -6.59
C ARG A 65 3.13 -8.69 -7.33
N GLN A 66 3.41 -9.77 -6.61
CA GLN A 66 3.52 -11.12 -7.18
C GLN A 66 2.17 -11.65 -7.67
N ASN A 67 1.10 -11.32 -6.94
CA ASN A 67 -0.26 -11.72 -7.26
C ASN A 67 -1.23 -10.55 -7.03
N PRO A 68 -1.52 -9.71 -8.03
CA PRO A 68 -2.36 -8.53 -7.87
C PRO A 68 -3.78 -8.81 -7.38
N ASP A 69 -4.32 -10.00 -7.66
CA ASP A 69 -5.62 -10.43 -7.13
C ASP A 69 -5.64 -10.47 -5.59
N TYR A 70 -4.48 -10.69 -4.96
CA TYR A 70 -4.35 -10.74 -3.50
C TYR A 70 -4.84 -9.46 -2.82
N LEU A 71 -4.67 -8.29 -3.46
CA LEU A 71 -5.09 -7.00 -2.94
C LEU A 71 -6.54 -7.04 -2.43
N PHE A 72 -7.45 -7.62 -3.21
CA PHE A 72 -8.89 -7.65 -2.92
C PHE A 72 -9.30 -8.69 -1.85
N SER A 73 -8.32 -9.38 -1.27
CA SER A 73 -8.50 -10.34 -0.18
C SER A 73 -7.60 -10.04 1.03
N ALA A 74 -6.80 -8.98 0.94
CA ALA A 74 -5.92 -8.57 2.01
C ALA A 74 -6.69 -7.94 3.17
N ASN A 75 -5.99 -7.64 4.27
CA ASN A 75 -6.56 -6.89 5.38
C ASN A 75 -7.10 -5.53 4.89
N PRO A 76 -8.32 -5.11 5.28
CA PRO A 76 -8.89 -3.80 4.93
C PRO A 76 -7.96 -2.61 5.15
N ALA A 77 -7.08 -2.64 6.16
CA ALA A 77 -6.10 -1.58 6.39
C ALA A 77 -5.08 -1.45 5.24
N LEU A 78 -4.63 -2.56 4.66
CA LEU A 78 -3.75 -2.57 3.48
C LEU A 78 -4.50 -2.04 2.26
N ILE A 79 -5.75 -2.47 2.08
CA ILE A 79 -6.61 -2.06 0.95
C ILE A 79 -6.85 -0.55 0.99
N ALA A 80 -7.20 0.00 2.16
CA ALA A 80 -7.41 1.43 2.35
C ALA A 80 -6.10 2.23 2.14
N ASN A 81 -4.97 1.70 2.60
CA ASN A 81 -3.66 2.31 2.33
C ASN A 81 -3.35 2.33 0.83
N PHE A 82 -3.54 1.21 0.13
CA PHE A 82 -3.37 1.13 -1.32
C PHE A 82 -4.25 2.14 -2.05
N ARG A 83 -5.54 2.23 -1.68
CA ARG A 83 -6.49 3.18 -2.25
C ARG A 83 -6.01 4.62 -2.15
N SER A 84 -5.51 4.99 -0.97
CA SER A 84 -5.02 6.35 -0.69
C SER A 84 -3.80 6.69 -1.55
N ILE A 85 -2.91 5.72 -1.78
CA ILE A 85 -1.75 5.88 -2.65
C ILE A 85 -2.17 5.98 -4.11
N LEU A 86 -3.10 5.14 -4.55
CA LEU A 86 -3.64 5.18 -5.91
C LEU A 86 -4.30 6.53 -6.22
N ASP A 87 -5.01 7.12 -5.25
CA ASP A 87 -5.63 8.45 -5.36
C ASP A 87 -4.59 9.56 -5.60
N ILE A 88 -3.48 9.53 -4.84
CA ILE A 88 -2.37 10.49 -5.02
C ILE A 88 -1.78 10.38 -6.42
N PHE A 89 -1.52 9.15 -6.90
CA PHE A 89 -0.96 8.96 -8.23
C PHE A 89 -1.95 9.25 -9.37
N ALA A 90 -3.26 9.15 -9.10
CA ALA A 90 -4.29 9.57 -10.03
C ALA A 90 -4.23 11.08 -10.28
N ASP A 91 -4.08 11.85 -9.20
CA ASP A 91 -4.00 13.32 -9.24
C ASP A 91 -2.72 13.82 -9.92
N GLU A 92 -1.63 13.06 -9.83
CA GLU A 92 -0.35 13.38 -10.49
C GLU A 92 -0.32 12.99 -11.98
N ALA A 93 -1.42 12.42 -12.51
CA ALA A 93 -1.56 11.97 -13.90
C ALA A 93 -0.46 10.97 -14.35
N GLU A 94 0.11 10.22 -13.41
CA GLU A 94 1.14 9.21 -13.71
C GLU A 94 0.57 7.95 -14.38
N PHE A 95 -0.76 7.79 -14.33
CA PHE A 95 -1.46 6.59 -14.74
C PHE A 95 -2.67 6.86 -15.63
N ASP A 96 -3.11 5.82 -16.35
CA ASP A 96 -4.33 5.86 -17.15
C ASP A 96 -5.56 6.03 -16.25
N THR A 97 -6.26 7.16 -16.40
CA THR A 97 -7.39 7.54 -15.57
C THR A 97 -8.53 6.51 -15.59
N GLU A 98 -8.78 5.85 -16.72
CA GLU A 98 -9.84 4.83 -16.81
C GLU A 98 -9.46 3.58 -16.01
N VAL A 99 -8.20 3.15 -16.13
CA VAL A 99 -7.67 1.99 -15.40
C VAL A 99 -7.67 2.28 -13.89
N VAL A 100 -7.20 3.47 -13.49
CA VAL A 100 -7.20 3.91 -12.09
C VAL A 100 -8.61 3.92 -11.52
N THR A 101 -9.56 4.54 -12.22
CA THR A 101 -10.97 4.61 -11.79
C THR A 101 -11.54 3.20 -11.62
N SER A 102 -11.25 2.29 -12.56
CA SER A 102 -11.70 0.90 -12.47
C SER A 102 -11.13 0.17 -11.25
N ILE A 103 -9.85 0.38 -10.91
CA ILE A 103 -9.23 -0.19 -9.70
C ILE A 103 -9.88 0.40 -8.44
N MET A 104 -10.06 1.73 -8.38
CA MET A 104 -10.67 2.40 -7.22
C MET A 104 -12.08 1.89 -6.94
N LEU A 105 -12.91 1.74 -7.97
CA LEU A 105 -14.28 1.19 -7.82
C LEU A 105 -14.27 -0.24 -7.26
N LYS A 106 -13.32 -1.08 -7.68
CA LYS A 106 -13.17 -2.44 -7.16
C LYS A 106 -12.71 -2.45 -5.70
N ILE A 107 -11.79 -1.55 -5.34
CA ILE A 107 -11.35 -1.37 -3.95
C ILE A 107 -12.52 -0.90 -3.08
N ASP A 108 -13.27 0.11 -3.53
CA ASP A 108 -14.42 0.67 -2.81
C ASP A 108 -15.49 -0.40 -2.55
N LEU A 109 -15.76 -1.24 -3.56
CA LEU A 109 -16.66 -2.37 -3.40
C LEU A 109 -16.18 -3.36 -2.32
N VAL A 110 -14.88 -3.70 -2.30
CA VAL A 110 -14.33 -4.62 -1.30
C VAL A 110 -14.40 -4.01 0.09
N LEU A 111 -13.99 -2.75 0.27
CA LEU A 111 -14.07 -2.07 1.56
C LEU A 111 -15.51 -1.98 2.06
N PHE A 112 -16.45 -1.58 1.20
CA PHE A 112 -17.87 -1.56 1.52
C PHE A 112 -18.37 -2.92 2.01
N VAL A 113 -18.06 -4.00 1.28
CA VAL A 113 -18.47 -5.36 1.66
C VAL A 113 -17.83 -5.79 2.99
N SER A 114 -16.55 -5.48 3.20
CA SER A 114 -15.85 -5.81 4.46
C SER A 114 -16.44 -5.09 5.67
N GLU A 115 -16.97 -3.88 5.51
CA GLU A 115 -17.62 -3.12 6.60
C GLU A 115 -19.02 -3.63 6.95
N HIS A 116 -19.73 -4.25 6.00
CA HIS A 116 -21.15 -4.59 6.15
C HIS A 116 -21.44 -6.10 6.31
N ILE A 117 -20.42 -6.96 6.14
CA ILE A 117 -20.53 -8.41 6.36
C ILE A 117 -19.93 -8.85 7.71
N ASN A 118 -19.37 -7.92 8.50
CA ASN A 118 -18.92 -8.17 9.88
C ASN A 118 -20.03 -7.93 10.92
#